data_AF-A0A2V8K459-F1
#
_entry.id   AF-A0A2V8K459-F1
#
_cell.length_a   1.000
_cell.length_b   1.000
_cell.length_c   1.000
_cell.angle_alpha   90.00
_cell.angle_beta   90.00
_cell.angle_gamma   90.00
#
_symmetry.space_group_name_H-M   'P 1'
#
loop_
_entity.id
_entity.type
_entity.pdbx_description
1 polymer ?
#
loop_
_entity_poly.entity_id
_entity_poly.type
_entity_poly.pdbx_seq_one_letter_code
_entity_poly.pdbx_strand_id
1 'polypeptide(L)'
;MRLGHYETENCNVTSMLLTQIESLPQTQRSLGTRLLMTSLSLLCLLELLAQVAAGAAQPNLEIFPKHFVLHPGEQIHYNVCPSEAVAQYLRGTLPRGEFHCIDAKFSTEDPKVLHLISPTTIKNGEKTTVDGVLEAVRPGRTKLVVRTANSEQRFTITVAGAAQPPIIAVPHNRVKEIKATEFLFVGHAGLDGFDFTAVAKPGIDRVVAEAKKNGVPVVYWVSNEYPNWYTADRHPDYAFVSEGQEHEIHVDAERVTFSGGSFMFCVLRNVQMTLHGMLKHGAEHIQFVFPAEAIWVEDADLGNKRWYPAPAVVLTTLFARRANDAQKYEEVVVPFLNRVITEFPFVGYPRNAPAPPLSDLLKGWTIVVRFGDGFERLYQQGDSKKSILLEFHGV
;
A
#
# COMPACT_ATOMS: atom_id res chain seq x y z
N MET A 1 -46.21 -8.87 11.48
CA MET A 1 -46.13 -7.39 11.42
C MET A 1 -45.77 -7.02 9.99
N ARG A 2 -46.55 -6.14 9.36
CA ARG A 2 -46.55 -5.88 7.92
C ARG A 2 -45.24 -5.26 7.44
N LEU A 3 -44.70 -5.79 6.35
CA LEU A 3 -43.66 -5.18 5.54
C LEU A 3 -44.30 -4.11 4.65
N GLY A 4 -43.83 -2.86 4.76
CA GLY A 4 -44.23 -1.75 3.91
C GLY A 4 -43.28 -1.65 2.72
N HIS A 5 -43.81 -1.85 1.51
CA HIS A 5 -43.18 -1.45 0.26
C HIS A 5 -43.22 0.08 0.13
N TYR A 6 -42.08 0.69 -0.16
CA TYR A 6 -42.02 2.04 -0.70
C TYR A 6 -41.61 1.93 -2.17
N GLU A 7 -42.59 2.14 -3.04
CA GLU A 7 -42.40 2.49 -4.44
C GLU A 7 -41.90 3.93 -4.51
N THR A 8 -40.88 4.18 -5.32
CA THR A 8 -40.51 5.54 -5.75
C THR A 8 -40.73 5.61 -7.25
N GLU A 9 -41.85 6.20 -7.62
CA GLU A 9 -42.12 6.74 -8.95
C GLU A 9 -41.15 7.90 -9.20
N ASN A 10 -40.40 7.84 -10.31
CA ASN A 10 -39.72 9.01 -10.84
C ASN A 10 -40.26 9.32 -12.23
N CYS A 11 -40.79 10.54 -12.31
CA CYS A 11 -41.46 11.18 -13.43
C CYS A 11 -40.61 11.19 -14.71
N ASN A 12 -41.17 10.62 -15.77
CA ASN A 12 -40.86 10.99 -17.15
C ASN A 12 -41.55 12.32 -17.47
N VAL A 13 -40.78 13.41 -17.54
CA VAL A 13 -41.22 14.65 -18.17
C VAL A 13 -40.17 15.03 -19.22
N THR A 14 -40.41 14.60 -20.46
CA THR A 14 -39.83 15.25 -21.64
C THR A 14 -40.86 15.19 -22.75
N SER A 15 -41.81 16.11 -22.67
CA SER A 15 -42.75 16.43 -23.74
C SER A 15 -42.99 17.93 -23.70
N MET A 16 -43.14 18.51 -24.90
CA MET A 16 -43.46 19.89 -25.21
C MET A 16 -42.30 20.88 -25.33
N LEU A 17 -41.71 20.89 -26.53
CA LEU A 17 -41.35 22.12 -27.21
C LEU A 17 -41.60 21.91 -28.72
N LEU A 18 -42.88 21.91 -29.07
CA LEU A 18 -43.37 21.97 -30.45
C LEU A 18 -44.25 23.20 -30.53
N THR A 19 -43.61 24.36 -30.70
CA THR A 19 -44.31 25.64 -30.87
C THR A 19 -44.17 26.06 -32.33
N GLN A 20 -45.31 25.98 -33.02
CA GLN A 20 -45.74 26.77 -34.18
C GLN A 20 -44.65 27.31 -35.13
N ILE A 21 -44.51 26.66 -36.28
CA ILE A 21 -44.06 27.32 -37.51
C ILE A 21 -45.31 27.53 -38.37
N GLU A 22 -45.83 28.74 -38.33
CA GLU A 22 -46.84 29.23 -39.26
C GLU A 22 -46.29 29.28 -40.69
N SER A 23 -47.21 29.08 -41.63
CA SER A 23 -47.02 29.00 -43.06
C SER A 23 -46.28 30.20 -43.67
N LEU A 24 -45.09 29.95 -44.23
CA LEU A 24 -44.40 30.85 -45.17
C LEU A 24 -44.55 30.36 -46.63
N PRO A 25 -44.62 31.27 -47.61
CA PRO A 25 -44.92 30.96 -49.01
C PRO A 25 -43.82 30.13 -49.69
N GLN A 26 -44.25 29.27 -50.63
CA GLN A 26 -43.46 28.21 -51.28
C GLN A 26 -42.27 28.65 -52.15
N THR A 27 -41.95 29.93 -52.26
CA THR A 27 -40.87 30.45 -53.14
C THR A 27 -39.54 30.74 -52.44
N GLN A 28 -39.39 30.44 -51.14
CA GLN A 28 -38.12 30.60 -50.41
C GLN A 28 -37.48 29.28 -49.92
N ARG A 29 -38.03 28.12 -50.31
CA ARG A 29 -37.55 26.80 -49.85
C ARG A 29 -36.25 26.29 -50.49
N SER A 30 -35.68 26.95 -51.50
CA SER A 30 -34.43 26.47 -52.14
C SER A 30 -33.16 27.11 -51.59
N LEU A 31 -33.23 28.33 -51.03
CA LEU A 31 -32.07 28.99 -50.40
C LEU A 31 -31.89 28.59 -48.94
N GLY A 32 -32.98 28.48 -48.16
CA GLY A 32 -32.91 28.14 -46.73
C GLY A 32 -32.31 26.76 -46.47
N THR A 33 -32.67 25.76 -47.27
CA THR A 33 -32.17 24.38 -47.13
C THR A 33 -30.69 24.25 -47.52
N ARG A 34 -30.20 25.07 -48.45
CA ARG A 34 -28.77 25.14 -48.82
C ARG A 34 -27.94 25.83 -47.73
N LEU A 35 -28.47 26.86 -47.09
CA LEU A 35 -27.83 27.53 -45.95
C LEU A 35 -27.80 26.63 -44.70
N LEU A 36 -28.86 25.87 -44.42
CA LEU A 36 -28.90 24.91 -43.31
C LEU A 36 -27.96 23.72 -43.51
N MET A 37 -27.88 23.18 -44.74
CA MET A 37 -26.95 22.09 -45.07
C MET A 37 -25.49 22.51 -44.99
N THR A 38 -25.16 23.74 -45.43
CA THR A 38 -23.79 24.26 -45.35
C THR A 38 -23.38 24.58 -43.91
N SER A 39 -24.30 25.07 -43.07
CA SER A 39 -24.02 25.32 -41.65
C SER A 39 -23.90 24.02 -40.84
N LEU A 40 -24.70 22.98 -41.11
CA LEU A 40 -24.48 21.64 -40.52
C LEU A 40 -23.15 21.02 -40.95
N SER A 41 -22.81 21.13 -42.24
CA SER A 41 -21.54 20.61 -42.76
C SER A 41 -20.34 21.33 -42.14
N LEU A 42 -20.45 22.65 -41.92
CA LEU A 42 -19.42 23.46 -41.26
C LEU A 42 -19.29 23.10 -39.77
N LEU A 43 -20.41 22.85 -39.07
CA LEU A 43 -20.43 22.38 -37.69
C LEU A 43 -19.77 21.01 -37.55
N CYS A 44 -20.11 20.04 -38.40
CA CYS A 44 -19.46 18.73 -38.41
C CYS A 44 -17.98 18.84 -38.76
N LEU A 45 -17.59 19.72 -39.69
CA LEU A 45 -16.18 19.94 -40.03
C LEU A 45 -15.41 20.61 -38.87
N LEU A 46 -16.06 21.51 -38.13
CA LEU A 46 -15.51 22.15 -36.93
C LEU A 46 -15.34 21.15 -35.77
N GLU A 47 -16.29 20.24 -35.56
CA GLU A 47 -16.13 19.14 -34.59
C GLU A 47 -15.02 18.17 -35.00
N LEU A 48 -14.92 17.82 -36.27
CA LEU A 48 -13.85 16.95 -36.79
C LEU A 48 -12.48 17.64 -36.65
N LEU A 49 -12.40 18.94 -36.96
CA LEU A 49 -11.18 19.74 -36.79
C LEU A 49 -10.85 19.95 -35.30
N ALA A 50 -11.85 20.06 -34.42
CA ALA A 50 -11.64 20.11 -32.98
C ALA A 50 -11.13 18.78 -32.41
N GLN A 51 -11.61 17.63 -32.93
CA GLN A 51 -11.09 16.30 -32.57
C GLN A 51 -9.69 16.04 -33.12
N VAL A 52 -9.34 16.59 -34.29
CA VAL A 52 -7.99 16.47 -34.86
C VAL A 52 -7.01 17.46 -34.21
N ALA A 53 -7.46 18.66 -33.83
CA ALA A 53 -6.65 19.66 -33.14
C ALA A 53 -6.50 19.37 -31.64
N ALA A 54 -7.50 18.76 -31.01
CA ALA A 54 -7.36 18.07 -29.73
C ALA A 54 -6.71 16.71 -29.97
N GLY A 55 -5.47 16.73 -30.51
CA GLY A 55 -4.64 15.53 -30.52
C GLY A 55 -4.71 14.91 -29.13
N ALA A 56 -5.07 13.63 -29.06
CA ALA A 56 -5.39 12.93 -27.82
C ALA A 56 -4.42 13.37 -26.72
N ALA A 57 -4.91 14.17 -25.77
CA ALA A 57 -4.09 14.72 -24.72
C ALA A 57 -3.34 13.54 -24.11
N GLN A 58 -2.01 13.56 -24.19
CA GLN A 58 -1.21 12.42 -23.74
C GLN A 58 -1.62 12.12 -22.31
N PRO A 59 -1.95 10.86 -21.97
CA PRO A 59 -2.34 10.54 -20.62
C PRO A 59 -1.17 10.95 -19.71
N ASN A 60 -1.47 11.82 -18.74
CA ASN A 60 -0.51 12.11 -17.69
C ASN A 60 -0.11 10.77 -17.07
N LEU A 61 1.19 10.56 -16.89
CA LEU A 61 1.74 9.36 -16.28
C LEU A 61 2.16 9.66 -14.85
N GLU A 62 1.89 8.71 -13.95
CA GLU A 62 2.48 8.67 -12.61
C GLU A 62 3.58 7.62 -12.56
N ILE A 63 4.66 7.96 -11.87
CA ILE A 63 5.75 7.03 -11.57
C ILE A 63 5.68 6.68 -10.08
N PHE A 64 5.81 5.39 -9.78
CA PHE A 64 5.85 4.86 -8.43
C PHE A 64 7.07 3.98 -8.23
N PRO A 65 7.71 3.99 -7.05
CA PRO A 65 7.36 4.83 -5.91
C PRO A 65 7.73 6.31 -6.16
N LYS A 66 7.14 7.26 -5.41
CA LYS A 66 7.43 8.70 -5.54
C LYS A 66 8.70 9.12 -4.79
N HIS A 67 9.68 8.21 -4.69
CA HIS A 67 10.95 8.43 -3.99
C HIS A 67 12.04 8.77 -4.99
N PHE A 68 12.55 9.99 -4.89
CA PHE A 68 13.59 10.50 -5.79
C PHE A 68 14.88 10.88 -5.06
N VAL A 69 14.96 10.51 -3.79
CA VAL A 69 16.17 10.61 -2.96
C VAL A 69 16.53 9.19 -2.53
N LEU A 70 17.72 8.73 -2.91
CA LEU A 70 18.21 7.37 -2.66
C LEU A 70 19.55 7.42 -1.94
N HIS A 71 19.91 6.33 -1.27
CA HIS A 71 21.24 6.13 -0.71
C HIS A 71 22.08 5.22 -1.62
N PRO A 72 23.42 5.41 -1.71
CA PRO A 72 24.24 4.48 -2.49
C PRO A 72 24.08 3.03 -2.00
N GLY A 73 23.90 2.10 -2.94
CA GLY A 73 23.56 0.69 -2.70
C GLY A 73 22.05 0.40 -2.69
N GLU A 74 21.19 1.43 -2.63
CA GLU A 74 19.74 1.25 -2.70
C GLU A 74 19.31 0.84 -4.11
N GLN A 75 18.46 -0.19 -4.18
CA GLN A 75 17.81 -0.62 -5.41
C GLN A 75 16.33 -0.23 -5.37
N ILE A 76 15.84 0.31 -6.48
CA ILE A 76 14.47 0.81 -6.62
C ILE A 76 13.87 0.34 -7.94
N HIS A 77 12.65 -0.17 -7.91
CA HIS A 77 11.90 -0.55 -9.10
C HIS A 77 10.79 0.47 -9.34
N TYR A 78 10.87 1.21 -10.45
CA TYR A 78 9.82 2.15 -10.82
C TYR A 78 8.77 1.52 -11.75
N ASN A 79 7.50 1.70 -11.39
CA ASN A 79 6.32 1.36 -12.18
C ASN A 79 5.73 2.65 -12.76
N VAL A 80 5.19 2.58 -13.98
CA VAL A 80 4.59 3.73 -14.67
C VAL A 80 3.12 3.43 -14.89
N CYS A 81 2.24 4.25 -14.32
CA CYS A 81 0.80 3.99 -14.33
C CYS A 81 0.07 5.24 -14.84
N PRO A 82 -1.00 5.11 -15.66
CA PRO A 82 -1.76 6.27 -16.13
C PRO A 82 -2.40 7.04 -14.95
N SER A 83 -2.22 8.37 -14.88
CA SER A 83 -2.74 9.20 -13.78
C SER A 83 -4.25 9.06 -13.60
N GLU A 84 -5.01 8.96 -14.68
CA GLU A 84 -6.46 8.77 -14.59
C GLU A 84 -6.80 7.41 -13.99
N ALA A 85 -6.08 6.34 -14.35
CA ALA A 85 -6.28 5.02 -13.76
C ALA A 85 -5.94 5.00 -12.26
N VAL A 86 -4.86 5.69 -11.85
CA VAL A 86 -4.51 5.88 -10.43
C VAL A 86 -5.62 6.63 -9.70
N ALA A 87 -6.09 7.75 -10.26
CA ALA A 87 -7.11 8.57 -9.66
C ALA A 87 -8.45 7.83 -9.53
N GLN A 88 -8.85 7.07 -10.54
CA GLN A 88 -10.06 6.24 -10.50
C GLN A 88 -9.92 5.08 -9.51
N TYR A 89 -8.75 4.44 -9.43
CA TYR A 89 -8.48 3.38 -8.46
C TYR A 89 -8.60 3.89 -7.03
N LEU A 90 -7.95 5.03 -6.71
CA LEU A 90 -8.02 5.64 -5.38
C LEU A 90 -9.41 6.14 -4.99
N ARG A 91 -10.28 6.43 -5.97
CA ARG A 91 -11.71 6.75 -5.76
C ARG A 91 -12.61 5.52 -5.67
N GLY A 92 -12.07 4.32 -5.89
CA GLY A 92 -12.86 3.08 -5.97
C GLY A 92 -13.73 2.96 -7.22
N THR A 93 -13.50 3.79 -8.25
CA THR A 93 -14.30 3.78 -9.49
C THR A 93 -13.70 2.90 -10.60
N LEU A 94 -12.40 2.56 -10.51
CA LEU A 94 -11.76 1.60 -11.44
C LEU A 94 -11.71 0.22 -10.79
N PRO A 95 -12.31 -0.81 -11.40
CA PRO A 95 -12.19 -2.17 -10.91
C PRO A 95 -10.74 -2.63 -10.81
N ARG A 96 -10.41 -3.36 -9.75
CA ARG A 96 -9.05 -3.82 -9.47
C ARG A 96 -8.40 -4.60 -10.63
N GLY A 97 -9.15 -5.49 -11.27
CA GLY A 97 -8.64 -6.31 -12.38
C GLY A 97 -8.33 -5.49 -13.64
N GLU A 98 -8.75 -4.23 -13.68
CA GLU A 98 -8.53 -3.31 -14.78
C GLU A 98 -7.37 -2.34 -14.50
N PHE A 99 -6.92 -2.22 -13.23
CA PHE A 99 -5.74 -1.42 -12.92
C PHE A 99 -4.47 -2.15 -13.38
N HIS A 100 -3.76 -1.52 -14.31
CA HIS A 100 -2.47 -1.99 -14.78
C HIS A 100 -1.54 -0.80 -15.00
N CYS A 101 -0.29 -0.97 -14.57
CA CYS A 101 0.79 -0.09 -14.99
C CYS A 101 1.22 -0.50 -16.41
N ILE A 102 1.73 0.45 -17.16
CA ILE A 102 2.09 0.29 -18.57
C ILE A 102 3.58 0.04 -18.73
N ASP A 103 3.94 -0.66 -19.80
CA ASP A 103 5.34 -0.86 -20.15
C ASP A 103 6.02 0.48 -20.46
N ALA A 104 7.20 0.66 -19.88
CA ALA A 104 8.02 1.84 -20.09
C ALA A 104 9.50 1.47 -20.23
N LYS A 105 10.21 2.25 -21.03
CA LYS A 105 11.66 2.18 -21.17
C LYS A 105 12.30 3.21 -20.27
N PHE A 106 13.31 2.77 -19.52
CA PHE A 106 14.06 3.60 -18.60
C PHE A 106 15.47 3.87 -19.14
N SER A 107 15.99 5.06 -18.88
CA SER A 107 17.40 5.40 -19.13
C SER A 107 17.84 6.48 -18.15
N THR A 108 19.14 6.56 -17.86
CA THR A 108 19.71 7.56 -16.96
C THR A 108 20.72 8.44 -17.69
N GLU A 109 20.76 9.73 -17.38
CA GLU A 109 21.73 10.66 -18.00
C GLU A 109 23.16 10.48 -17.43
N ASP A 110 23.29 9.97 -16.21
CA ASP A 110 24.58 9.62 -15.58
C ASP A 110 24.49 8.23 -14.92
N PRO A 111 24.88 7.16 -15.62
CA PRO A 111 24.88 5.80 -15.09
C PRO A 111 25.87 5.60 -13.94
N LYS A 112 26.83 6.52 -13.73
CA LYS A 112 27.72 6.47 -12.57
C LYS A 112 27.06 6.97 -11.29
N VAL A 113 25.92 7.66 -11.38
CA VAL A 113 25.11 8.08 -10.23
C VAL A 113 23.95 7.10 -10.02
N LEU A 114 23.24 6.77 -11.09
CA LEU A 114 22.09 5.86 -11.06
C LEU A 114 22.19 4.88 -12.23
N HIS A 115 22.40 3.60 -11.93
CA HIS A 115 22.61 2.57 -12.93
C HIS A 115 21.31 1.79 -13.15
N LEU A 116 20.86 1.69 -14.40
CA LEU A 116 19.75 0.80 -14.74
C LEU A 116 20.25 -0.65 -14.68
N ILE A 117 19.61 -1.45 -13.83
CA ILE A 117 19.88 -2.88 -13.72
C ILE A 117 18.67 -3.64 -14.28
N SER A 118 18.91 -4.65 -15.10
CA SER A 118 17.85 -5.55 -15.62
C SER A 118 18.00 -6.91 -14.95
N PRO A 119 17.62 -7.05 -13.66
CA PRO A 119 17.77 -8.31 -12.97
C PRO A 119 16.88 -9.37 -13.63
N THR A 120 17.47 -10.52 -13.91
CA THR A 120 16.71 -11.72 -14.27
C THR A 120 16.31 -12.44 -13.00
N THR A 121 15.01 -12.47 -12.73
CA THR A 121 14.43 -13.32 -11.67
C THR A 121 14.11 -14.68 -12.27
N ILE A 122 14.31 -15.75 -11.48
CA ILE A 122 13.86 -17.09 -11.85
C ILE A 122 12.71 -17.45 -10.91
N LYS A 123 11.48 -17.50 -11.42
CA LYS A 123 10.32 -17.96 -10.66
C LYS A 123 9.81 -19.26 -11.27
N ASN A 124 9.69 -20.32 -10.46
CA ASN A 124 9.24 -21.64 -10.91
C ASN A 124 10.02 -22.23 -12.11
N GLY A 125 11.30 -21.87 -12.25
CA GLY A 125 12.13 -22.31 -13.37
C GLY A 125 12.04 -21.43 -14.64
N GLU A 126 11.14 -20.45 -14.67
CA GLU A 126 11.03 -19.47 -15.76
C GLU A 126 11.88 -18.23 -15.46
N LYS A 127 12.66 -17.80 -16.45
CA LYS A 127 13.46 -16.57 -16.39
C LYS A 127 12.59 -15.38 -16.79
N THR A 128 12.41 -14.43 -15.88
CA THR A 128 11.73 -13.17 -16.13
C THR A 128 12.70 -12.03 -15.88
N THR A 129 12.98 -11.25 -16.92
CA THR A 129 13.71 -9.98 -16.77
C THR A 129 12.75 -8.92 -16.26
N VAL A 130 13.12 -8.24 -15.19
CA VAL A 130 12.37 -7.11 -14.66
C VAL A 130 13.01 -5.83 -15.19
N ASP A 131 12.29 -5.09 -16.02
CA ASP A 131 12.72 -3.78 -16.48
C ASP A 131 12.38 -2.71 -15.43
N GLY A 132 13.11 -1.60 -15.43
CA GLY A 132 12.82 -0.46 -14.53
C GLY A 132 13.40 -0.57 -13.12
N VAL A 133 14.28 -1.53 -12.86
CA VAL A 133 15.06 -1.59 -11.62
C VAL A 133 16.33 -0.74 -11.75
N LEU A 134 16.58 0.14 -10.79
CA LEU A 134 17.75 1.01 -10.77
C LEU A 134 18.51 0.85 -9.46
N GLU A 135 19.84 0.94 -9.55
CA GLU A 135 20.76 0.95 -8.42
C GLU A 135 21.37 2.33 -8.26
N ALA A 136 21.26 2.90 -7.06
CA ALA A 136 21.98 4.11 -6.68
C ALA A 136 23.47 3.80 -6.46
N VAL A 137 24.35 4.34 -7.29
CA VAL A 137 25.77 3.94 -7.31
C VAL A 137 26.63 4.80 -6.39
N ARG A 138 26.54 6.13 -6.53
CA ARG A 138 27.35 7.07 -5.75
C ARG A 138 26.62 8.41 -5.58
N PRO A 139 27.02 9.23 -4.59
CA PRO A 139 26.42 10.54 -4.38
C PRO A 139 26.47 11.41 -5.64
N GLY A 140 25.34 12.06 -5.95
CA GLY A 140 25.18 12.88 -7.14
C GLY A 140 23.72 13.15 -7.48
N ARG A 141 23.50 13.91 -8.55
CA ARG A 141 22.17 14.17 -9.11
C ARG A 141 22.16 13.77 -10.58
N THR A 142 21.13 13.09 -11.02
CA THR A 142 20.97 12.67 -12.43
C THR A 142 19.51 12.71 -12.85
N LYS A 143 19.25 12.63 -14.15
CA LYS A 143 17.89 12.50 -14.68
C LYS A 143 17.58 11.03 -14.98
N LEU A 144 16.45 10.58 -14.45
CA LEU A 144 15.77 9.37 -14.91
C LEU A 144 14.84 9.77 -16.05
N VAL A 145 15.03 9.18 -17.22
CA VAL A 145 14.18 9.38 -18.39
C VAL A 145 13.30 8.16 -18.56
N VAL A 146 11.99 8.38 -18.56
CA VAL A 146 10.95 7.36 -18.69
C VAL A 146 10.21 7.57 -19.99
N ARG A 147 10.19 6.56 -20.85
CA ARG A 147 9.56 6.62 -22.18
C ARG A 147 8.50 5.54 -22.31
N THR A 148 7.32 5.94 -22.76
CA THR A 148 6.29 5.02 -23.23
C THR A 148 6.23 5.10 -24.75
N ALA A 149 5.28 4.39 -25.40
CA ALA A 149 5.08 4.50 -26.84
C ALA A 149 4.81 5.94 -27.29
N ASN A 150 4.17 6.75 -26.43
CA ASN A 150 3.62 8.04 -26.81
C ASN A 150 4.11 9.20 -25.93
N SER A 151 4.93 8.98 -24.90
CA SER A 151 5.33 10.05 -23.96
C SER A 151 6.76 9.87 -23.45
N GLU A 152 7.41 10.98 -23.10
CA GLU A 152 8.69 11.01 -22.38
C GLU A 152 8.56 11.93 -21.16
N GLN A 153 8.95 11.42 -19.99
CA GLN A 153 9.05 12.20 -18.76
C GLN A 153 10.46 12.11 -18.18
N ARG A 154 10.87 13.18 -17.47
CA ARG A 154 12.19 13.26 -16.84
C ARG A 154 12.08 13.62 -15.37
N PHE A 155 12.65 12.80 -14.51
CA PHE A 155 12.67 12.99 -13.06
C PHE A 155 14.09 13.25 -12.59
N THR A 156 14.25 14.14 -11.61
CA THR A 156 15.56 14.35 -10.99
C THR A 156 15.72 13.37 -9.84
N ILE A 157 16.68 12.46 -9.96
CA ILE A 157 17.08 11.57 -8.86
C ILE A 157 18.29 12.17 -8.16
N THR A 158 18.24 12.18 -6.83
CA THR A 158 19.35 12.58 -5.97
C THR A 158 19.83 11.35 -5.22
N VAL A 159 21.09 10.98 -5.38
CA VAL A 159 21.75 9.98 -4.54
C VAL A 159 22.56 10.71 -3.48
N ALA A 160 22.29 10.44 -2.21
CA ALA A 160 22.88 11.17 -1.09
C ALA A 160 23.27 10.24 0.08
N GLY A 161 24.18 10.71 0.94
CA GLY A 161 24.66 9.94 2.09
C GLY A 161 25.77 8.95 1.75
N ALA A 162 26.12 8.13 2.75
CA ALA A 162 27.14 7.09 2.61
C ALA A 162 26.54 5.82 1.99
N ALA A 163 27.37 5.06 1.27
CA ALA A 163 27.00 3.72 0.85
C ALA A 163 26.73 2.84 2.08
N GLN A 164 25.69 2.02 2.00
CA GLN A 164 25.38 1.04 3.04
C GLN A 164 25.53 -0.36 2.45
N PRO A 165 26.20 -1.32 3.13
CA PRO A 165 26.16 -2.71 2.72
C PRO A 165 24.71 -3.23 2.65
N PRO A 166 24.47 -4.29 1.86
CA PRO A 166 23.17 -4.94 1.81
C PRO A 166 22.80 -5.52 3.18
N ILE A 167 21.49 -5.65 3.44
CA ILE A 167 20.99 -6.32 4.64
C ILE A 167 21.41 -7.79 4.57
N ILE A 168 22.16 -8.25 5.58
CA ILE A 168 22.54 -9.66 5.71
C ILE A 168 21.55 -10.34 6.64
N ALA A 169 20.62 -11.10 6.06
CA ALA A 169 19.64 -11.85 6.85
C ALA A 169 20.05 -13.30 7.04
N VAL A 170 19.70 -13.84 8.22
CA VAL A 170 19.86 -15.26 8.53
C VAL A 170 18.52 -15.99 8.44
N PRO A 171 18.48 -17.30 8.17
CA PRO A 171 17.25 -18.08 8.29
C PRO A 171 16.64 -17.94 9.69
N HIS A 172 15.32 -17.73 9.79
CA HIS A 172 14.62 -17.55 11.07
C HIS A 172 14.89 -18.68 12.07
N ASN A 173 15.07 -19.92 11.61
CA ASN A 173 15.32 -21.09 12.46
C ASN A 173 16.69 -21.09 13.16
N ARG A 174 17.58 -20.14 12.82
CA ARG A 174 18.85 -19.93 13.53
C ARG A 174 18.70 -19.03 14.74
N VAL A 175 17.55 -18.40 14.90
CA VAL A 175 17.27 -17.44 15.96
C VAL A 175 16.28 -18.09 16.89
N LYS A 176 16.71 -18.29 18.14
CA LYS A 176 15.86 -18.94 19.15
C LYS A 176 15.13 -17.92 20.01
N GLU A 177 15.73 -16.76 20.20
CA GLU A 177 15.27 -15.77 21.16
C GLU A 177 15.62 -14.35 20.70
N ILE A 178 14.72 -13.42 20.94
CA ILE A 178 14.94 -11.98 20.92
C ILE A 178 14.64 -11.49 22.33
N LYS A 179 15.64 -10.88 22.97
CA LYS A 179 15.54 -10.38 24.34
C LYS A 179 15.85 -8.89 24.39
N ALA A 180 14.85 -8.08 24.71
CA ALA A 180 14.96 -6.64 24.88
C ALA A 180 13.72 -6.12 25.61
N THR A 181 13.83 -5.10 26.47
CA THR A 181 12.65 -4.46 27.10
C THR A 181 11.67 -3.96 26.04
N GLU A 182 12.20 -3.34 24.99
CA GLU A 182 11.44 -2.93 23.82
C GLU A 182 12.23 -3.17 22.53
N PHE A 183 11.53 -3.37 21.40
CA PHE A 183 12.16 -3.37 20.07
C PHE A 183 11.20 -2.89 18.97
N LEU A 184 11.78 -2.43 17.86
CA LEU A 184 11.08 -2.11 16.63
C LEU A 184 11.19 -3.26 15.64
N PHE A 185 10.06 -3.62 15.08
CA PHE A 185 9.92 -4.61 14.05
C PHE A 185 9.57 -3.95 12.70
N VAL A 186 10.31 -4.29 11.63
CA VAL A 186 10.04 -3.83 10.26
C VAL A 186 9.79 -5.04 9.36
N GLY A 187 8.54 -5.22 8.93
CA GLY A 187 8.12 -6.37 8.13
C GLY A 187 7.93 -6.02 6.66
N HIS A 188 8.59 -6.77 5.78
CA HIS A 188 8.30 -6.78 4.33
C HIS A 188 8.20 -5.39 3.69
N ALA A 189 9.13 -4.49 4.03
CA ALA A 189 9.32 -3.19 3.38
C ALA A 189 10.07 -3.33 2.04
N GLY A 190 9.59 -4.28 1.22
CA GLY A 190 10.04 -4.53 -0.15
C GLY A 190 9.11 -3.88 -1.17
N LEU A 191 9.66 -3.52 -2.33
CA LEU A 191 8.87 -2.98 -3.44
C LEU A 191 8.10 -4.11 -4.14
N ASP A 192 8.86 -5.08 -4.64
CA ASP A 192 8.32 -6.18 -5.42
C ASP A 192 7.49 -7.10 -4.54
N GLY A 193 6.31 -7.49 -5.03
CA GLY A 193 5.43 -8.40 -4.30
C GLY A 193 4.86 -7.87 -2.98
N PHE A 194 5.12 -6.62 -2.59
CA PHE A 194 4.58 -6.01 -1.37
C PHE A 194 4.06 -4.59 -1.67
N ASP A 195 4.85 -3.55 -1.40
CA ASP A 195 4.47 -2.14 -1.56
C ASP A 195 5.33 -1.48 -2.65
N PHE A 196 4.94 -1.67 -3.91
CA PHE A 196 5.67 -1.06 -5.05
C PHE A 196 5.61 0.47 -5.05
N THR A 197 4.66 1.04 -4.30
CA THR A 197 4.54 2.49 -4.12
C THR A 197 5.45 3.03 -3.04
N ALA A 198 6.02 2.15 -2.20
CA ALA A 198 6.79 2.46 -1.00
C ALA A 198 6.17 3.56 -0.14
N VAL A 199 4.84 3.60 -0.04
CA VAL A 199 4.11 4.69 0.62
C VAL A 199 4.47 4.83 2.09
N ALA A 200 4.82 3.72 2.75
CA ALA A 200 5.22 3.74 4.15
C ALA A 200 6.70 4.11 4.38
N LYS A 201 7.52 4.25 3.33
CA LYS A 201 8.96 4.55 3.47
C LYS A 201 9.25 5.73 4.41
N PRO A 202 8.61 6.91 4.25
CA PRO A 202 8.93 8.05 5.12
C PRO A 202 8.66 7.77 6.60
N GLY A 203 7.53 7.11 6.91
CA GLY A 203 7.19 6.72 8.26
C GLY A 203 8.15 5.67 8.82
N ILE A 204 8.48 4.64 8.03
CA ILE A 204 9.42 3.57 8.42
C ILE A 204 10.81 4.16 8.70
N ASP A 205 11.34 4.97 7.78
CA ASP A 205 12.66 5.59 7.94
C ASP A 205 12.71 6.47 9.19
N ARG A 206 11.62 7.19 9.50
CA ARG A 206 11.50 7.99 10.72
C ARG A 206 11.53 7.12 11.98
N VAL A 207 10.68 6.10 12.08
CA VAL A 207 10.60 5.26 13.29
C VAL A 207 11.86 4.43 13.50
N VAL A 208 12.53 4.00 12.42
CA VAL A 208 13.85 3.32 12.51
C VAL A 208 14.91 4.28 13.03
N ALA A 209 14.98 5.51 12.50
CA ALA A 209 15.93 6.51 12.97
C ALA A 209 15.71 6.86 14.46
N GLU A 210 14.44 6.98 14.88
CA GLU A 210 14.07 7.22 16.28
C GLU A 210 14.45 6.05 17.19
N ALA A 211 14.13 4.81 16.79
CA ALA A 211 14.51 3.61 17.54
C ALA A 211 16.03 3.54 17.76
N LYS A 212 16.82 3.72 16.69
CA LYS A 212 18.28 3.72 16.77
C LYS A 212 18.83 4.83 17.66
N LYS A 213 18.27 6.03 17.57
CA LYS A 213 18.66 7.16 18.42
C LYS A 213 18.44 6.85 19.90
N ASN A 214 17.40 6.09 20.23
CA ASN A 214 17.03 5.74 21.59
C ASN A 214 17.65 4.41 22.07
N GLY A 215 18.47 3.74 21.26
CA GLY A 215 19.06 2.45 21.59
C GLY A 215 18.05 1.30 21.60
N VAL A 216 16.91 1.47 20.93
CA VAL A 216 15.88 0.44 20.75
C VAL A 216 16.31 -0.48 19.59
N PRO A 217 16.48 -1.79 19.82
CA PRO A 217 16.85 -2.73 18.77
C PRO A 217 15.87 -2.73 17.61
N VAL A 218 16.39 -2.82 16.39
CA VAL A 218 15.64 -2.85 15.15
C VAL A 218 15.76 -4.24 14.50
N VAL A 219 14.62 -4.89 14.30
CA VAL A 219 14.49 -6.25 13.76
C VAL A 219 13.80 -6.18 12.41
N TYR A 220 14.43 -6.72 11.36
CA TYR A 220 13.88 -6.81 10.01
C TYR A 220 13.46 -8.25 9.68
N TRP A 221 12.26 -8.43 9.11
CA TRP A 221 11.96 -9.65 8.35
C TRP A 221 12.06 -9.42 6.87
N VAL A 222 12.93 -10.21 6.25
CA VAL A 222 13.24 -10.16 4.84
C VAL A 222 12.63 -11.31 4.05
N SER A 223 12.39 -11.05 2.78
CA SER A 223 12.02 -12.04 1.78
C SER A 223 13.19 -12.20 0.81
N ASN A 224 13.60 -13.44 0.58
CA ASN A 224 14.47 -13.83 -0.52
C ASN A 224 13.73 -13.77 -1.86
N GLU A 225 12.42 -14.02 -1.87
CA GLU A 225 11.60 -13.88 -3.09
C GLU A 225 11.52 -12.42 -3.56
N TYR A 226 11.51 -11.48 -2.62
CA TYR A 226 11.36 -10.05 -2.86
C TYR A 226 12.49 -9.23 -2.20
N PRO A 227 13.71 -9.24 -2.78
CA PRO A 227 14.91 -8.70 -2.13
C PRO A 227 15.01 -7.16 -2.19
N ASN A 228 14.19 -6.50 -3.01
CA ASN A 228 14.27 -5.06 -3.27
C ASN A 228 13.63 -4.25 -2.14
N TRP A 229 14.36 -4.10 -1.04
CA TRP A 229 13.99 -3.25 0.11
C TRP A 229 14.01 -1.78 -0.25
N TYR A 230 13.07 -1.00 0.30
CA TYR A 230 13.03 0.46 0.09
C TYR A 230 13.37 1.29 1.33
N THR A 231 13.73 0.69 2.47
CA THR A 231 14.12 1.47 3.66
C THR A 231 15.48 2.13 3.45
N ALA A 232 15.67 3.32 4.03
CA ALA A 232 16.96 4.00 4.02
C ALA A 232 17.98 3.26 4.89
N ASP A 233 17.55 2.77 6.07
CA ASP A 233 18.41 1.98 6.92
C ASP A 233 18.57 0.54 6.38
N ARG A 234 19.82 0.10 6.28
CA ARG A 234 20.24 -1.24 5.83
C ARG A 234 21.01 -2.02 6.90
N HIS A 235 21.01 -1.53 8.13
CA HIS A 235 21.79 -2.09 9.23
C HIS A 235 20.90 -2.37 10.44
N PRO A 236 19.91 -3.26 10.33
CA PRO A 236 19.15 -3.65 11.50
C PRO A 236 20.08 -4.39 12.49
N ASP A 237 19.74 -4.36 13.78
CA ASP A 237 20.41 -5.18 14.79
C ASP A 237 20.21 -6.67 14.50
N TYR A 238 19.05 -7.00 13.92
CA TYR A 238 18.73 -8.35 13.47
C TYR A 238 17.99 -8.34 12.13
N ALA A 239 18.35 -9.26 11.23
CA ALA A 239 17.59 -9.50 10.00
C ALA A 239 17.34 -10.99 9.81
N PHE A 240 16.09 -11.37 9.57
CA PHE A 240 15.67 -12.76 9.43
C PHE A 240 14.92 -13.00 8.14
N VAL A 241 15.24 -14.10 7.45
CA VAL A 241 14.47 -14.53 6.27
C VAL A 241 13.17 -15.19 6.75
N SER A 242 12.03 -14.60 6.37
CA SER A 242 10.68 -15.09 6.69
C SER A 242 9.75 -14.91 5.48
N GLU A 243 9.40 -16.02 4.84
CA GLU A 243 8.54 -16.06 3.64
C GLU A 243 7.10 -16.49 3.94
N GLY A 244 6.88 -17.16 5.09
CA GLY A 244 5.82 -18.16 5.17
C GLY A 244 5.06 -18.25 6.48
N GLN A 245 5.33 -17.41 7.50
CA GLN A 245 4.78 -17.50 8.87
C GLN A 245 5.56 -18.42 9.83
N GLU A 246 6.75 -18.88 9.50
CA GLU A 246 7.51 -19.74 10.41
C GLU A 246 8.48 -18.92 11.26
N HIS A 247 8.09 -18.58 12.49
CA HIS A 247 9.10 -18.41 13.54
C HIS A 247 8.47 -18.67 14.92
N GLU A 248 8.87 -19.76 15.56
CA GLU A 248 8.67 -19.94 17.00
C GLU A 248 9.81 -19.24 17.77
N ILE A 249 10.18 -18.04 17.34
CA ILE A 249 11.18 -17.25 18.05
C ILE A 249 10.58 -16.86 19.40
N HIS A 250 11.29 -17.19 20.47
CA HIS A 250 10.97 -16.68 21.80
C HIS A 250 11.18 -15.17 21.81
N VAL A 251 10.17 -14.42 22.22
CA VAL A 251 10.27 -12.96 22.37
C VAL A 251 10.10 -12.62 23.85
N ASP A 252 11.21 -12.21 24.48
CA ASP A 252 11.27 -11.71 25.86
C ASP A 252 11.32 -10.18 25.81
N ALA A 253 10.14 -9.55 25.75
CA ALA A 253 9.96 -8.11 25.68
C ALA A 253 8.67 -7.65 26.38
N GLU A 254 8.59 -6.37 26.70
CA GLU A 254 7.38 -5.74 27.25
C GLU A 254 6.67 -4.92 26.17
N ARG A 255 7.43 -4.27 25.27
CA ARG A 255 6.91 -3.38 24.24
C ARG A 255 7.45 -3.72 22.85
N VAL A 256 6.55 -3.90 21.88
CA VAL A 256 6.92 -4.18 20.48
C VAL A 256 6.25 -3.19 19.55
N THR A 257 7.05 -2.48 18.75
CA THR A 257 6.54 -1.58 17.70
C THR A 257 6.55 -2.28 16.36
N PHE A 258 5.43 -2.28 15.63
CA PHE A 258 5.33 -2.91 14.31
C PHE A 258 5.24 -1.87 13.19
N SER A 259 6.05 -2.01 12.16
CA SER A 259 6.06 -1.18 10.95
C SER A 259 6.25 -2.04 9.69
N GLY A 260 6.08 -1.43 8.51
CA GLY A 260 6.07 -2.16 7.24
C GLY A 260 4.66 -2.55 6.83
N GLY A 261 4.46 -3.75 6.32
CA GLY A 261 3.11 -4.14 5.91
C GLY A 261 3.04 -5.40 5.07
N SER A 262 1.86 -5.82 4.64
CA SER A 262 0.58 -5.09 4.84
C SER A 262 0.06 -5.18 6.28
N PHE A 263 -0.71 -4.18 6.72
CA PHE A 263 -1.43 -4.16 7.99
C PHE A 263 -2.23 -5.45 8.26
N MET A 264 -3.11 -5.85 7.33
CA MET A 264 -4.01 -7.00 7.50
C MET A 264 -3.42 -8.33 7.03
N PHE A 265 -2.12 -8.35 6.69
CA PHE A 265 -1.42 -9.55 6.23
C PHE A 265 -0.10 -9.75 6.97
N CYS A 266 0.96 -9.05 6.59
CA CYS A 266 2.27 -9.24 7.21
C CYS A 266 2.28 -8.76 8.66
N VAL A 267 1.87 -7.52 8.94
CA VAL A 267 1.83 -7.01 10.33
C VAL A 267 0.94 -7.88 11.20
N LEU A 268 -0.27 -8.22 10.75
CA LEU A 268 -1.17 -9.15 11.43
C LEU A 268 -0.47 -10.45 11.83
N ARG A 269 0.21 -11.11 10.89
CA ARG A 269 0.91 -12.37 11.14
C ARG A 269 2.06 -12.21 12.12
N ASN A 270 2.81 -11.12 12.00
CA ASN A 270 3.96 -10.84 12.85
C ASN A 270 3.50 -10.61 14.30
N VAL A 271 2.36 -9.92 14.47
CA VAL A 271 1.70 -9.72 15.77
C VAL A 271 1.25 -11.06 16.36
N GLN A 272 0.56 -11.91 15.58
CA GLN A 272 0.12 -13.22 16.05
C GLN A 272 1.27 -14.07 16.57
N MET A 273 2.36 -14.16 15.80
CA MET A 273 3.51 -14.98 16.16
C MET A 273 4.29 -14.42 17.35
N THR A 274 4.48 -13.11 17.37
CA THR A 274 5.14 -12.43 18.49
C THR A 274 4.32 -12.62 19.77
N LEU A 275 3.01 -12.38 19.71
CA LEU A 275 2.11 -12.57 20.85
C LEU A 275 2.11 -14.01 21.34
N HIS A 276 2.00 -14.98 20.44
CA HIS A 276 2.03 -16.39 20.79
C HIS A 276 3.36 -16.78 21.47
N GLY A 277 4.49 -16.29 20.95
CA GLY A 277 5.80 -16.45 21.56
C GLY A 277 5.88 -15.86 22.96
N MET A 278 5.45 -14.62 23.16
CA MET A 278 5.44 -13.96 24.47
C MET A 278 4.57 -14.71 25.49
N LEU A 279 3.35 -15.11 25.09
CA LEU A 279 2.40 -15.79 25.98
C LEU A 279 2.87 -17.18 26.42
N LYS A 280 3.45 -17.98 25.50
CA LYS A 280 3.97 -19.30 25.86
C LYS A 280 5.14 -19.26 26.84
N HIS A 281 5.81 -18.12 26.89
CA HIS A 281 6.96 -17.89 27.75
C HIS A 281 6.62 -17.07 28.99
N GLY A 282 5.32 -16.89 29.28
CA GLY A 282 4.85 -16.37 30.56
C GLY A 282 4.85 -14.85 30.68
N ALA A 283 4.81 -14.12 29.55
CA ALA A 283 4.54 -12.69 29.60
C ALA A 283 3.20 -12.43 30.30
N GLU A 284 3.15 -11.38 31.13
CA GLU A 284 1.94 -10.94 31.84
C GLU A 284 1.50 -9.53 31.42
N HIS A 285 2.42 -8.72 30.90
CA HIS A 285 2.16 -7.37 30.43
C HIS A 285 2.78 -7.18 29.05
N ILE A 286 1.95 -6.87 28.06
CA ILE A 286 2.37 -6.75 26.66
C ILE A 286 1.85 -5.44 26.10
N GLN A 287 2.73 -4.70 25.42
CA GLN A 287 2.38 -3.46 24.72
C GLN A 287 2.77 -3.55 23.25
N PHE A 288 1.79 -3.41 22.36
CA PHE A 288 2.01 -3.33 20.92
C PHE A 288 1.71 -1.95 20.39
N VAL A 289 2.60 -1.44 19.54
CA VAL A 289 2.54 -0.09 19.00
C VAL A 289 2.51 -0.15 17.49
N PHE A 290 1.58 0.60 16.90
CA PHE A 290 1.32 0.65 15.47
C PHE A 290 1.43 2.11 14.98
N PRO A 291 2.64 2.58 14.62
CA PRO A 291 2.82 3.86 13.93
C PRO A 291 2.12 3.85 12.57
N ALA A 292 0.93 4.42 12.48
CA ALA A 292 0.04 4.27 11.31
C ALA A 292 0.62 4.86 10.02
N GLU A 293 1.50 5.85 10.11
CA GLU A 293 2.23 6.40 8.97
C GLU A 293 3.39 5.52 8.47
N ALA A 294 3.86 4.58 9.29
CA ALA A 294 4.92 3.63 8.99
C ALA A 294 4.36 2.24 8.63
N ILE A 295 3.04 2.12 8.49
CA ILE A 295 2.35 0.89 8.11
C ILE A 295 1.62 1.13 6.80
N TRP A 296 1.91 0.32 5.78
CA TRP A 296 1.12 0.33 4.55
C TRP A 296 -0.01 -0.68 4.64
N VAL A 297 -1.11 -0.37 3.97
CA VAL A 297 -2.30 -1.20 3.87
C VAL A 297 -2.74 -1.29 2.42
N GLU A 298 -3.22 -2.47 2.01
CA GLU A 298 -3.95 -2.54 0.75
C GLU A 298 -5.25 -1.75 0.91
N ASP A 299 -5.49 -0.81 0.01
CA ASP A 299 -6.76 -0.11 -0.06
C ASP A 299 -7.86 -1.08 -0.52
N ALA A 300 -8.37 -1.93 0.38
CA ALA A 300 -9.37 -2.93 0.07
C ALA A 300 -10.34 -3.15 1.22
N ASP A 301 -11.62 -2.94 0.93
CA ASP A 301 -12.72 -3.59 1.64
C ASP A 301 -12.59 -5.12 1.49
N LEU A 302 -12.42 -5.79 2.63
CA LEU A 302 -12.83 -7.17 2.93
C LEU A 302 -12.71 -8.23 1.81
N GLY A 303 -11.50 -8.80 1.66
CA GLY A 303 -11.38 -10.26 1.46
C GLY A 303 -11.18 -10.84 0.05
N ASN A 304 -10.99 -10.04 -1.01
CA ASN A 304 -10.74 -10.59 -2.35
C ASN A 304 -9.24 -10.77 -2.69
N LYS A 305 -8.91 -11.92 -3.31
CA LYS A 305 -7.55 -12.33 -3.75
C LYS A 305 -6.88 -11.32 -4.69
N ARG A 306 -5.55 -11.35 -4.67
CA ARG A 306 -4.63 -10.36 -5.26
C ARG A 306 -4.46 -10.44 -6.79
N TRP A 307 -4.47 -9.28 -7.45
CA TRP A 307 -3.68 -8.99 -8.65
C TRP A 307 -2.67 -7.89 -8.29
N TYR A 308 -1.42 -8.05 -8.71
CA TYR A 308 -0.30 -7.13 -8.45
C TYR A 308 0.22 -6.60 -9.79
N PRO A 309 0.60 -5.31 -9.90
CA PRO A 309 0.68 -4.26 -8.87
C PRO A 309 -0.66 -3.54 -8.58
N ALA A 310 -0.91 -3.12 -7.33
CA ALA A 310 -2.08 -2.31 -6.92
C ALA A 310 -1.67 -1.27 -5.86
N PRO A 311 -1.99 0.05 -6.02
CA PRO A 311 -1.51 1.10 -5.14
C PRO A 311 -1.85 0.84 -3.67
N ALA A 312 -0.86 1.04 -2.79
CA ALA A 312 -1.06 1.00 -1.34
C ALA A 312 -1.28 2.41 -0.80
N VAL A 313 -1.84 2.49 0.40
CA VAL A 313 -1.90 3.73 1.20
C VAL A 313 -1.30 3.47 2.57
N VAL A 314 -0.93 4.52 3.30
CA VAL A 314 -0.54 4.37 4.71
C VAL A 314 -1.78 4.16 5.58
N LEU A 315 -1.63 3.45 6.70
CA LEU A 315 -2.74 3.12 7.61
C LEU A 315 -3.43 4.38 8.16
N THR A 316 -2.70 5.49 8.34
CA THR A 316 -3.29 6.80 8.68
C THR A 316 -4.36 7.23 7.66
N THR A 317 -4.17 6.96 6.36
CA THR A 317 -5.16 7.27 5.33
C THR A 317 -6.42 6.42 5.49
N LEU A 318 -6.28 5.14 5.85
CA LEU A 318 -7.43 4.27 6.11
C LEU A 318 -8.26 4.78 7.30
N PHE A 319 -7.59 5.20 8.38
CA PHE A 319 -8.26 5.81 9.54
C PHE A 319 -8.92 7.15 9.21
N ALA A 320 -8.27 8.01 8.44
CA ALA A 320 -8.80 9.33 8.06
C ALA A 320 -10.07 9.26 7.21
N ARG A 321 -10.37 8.12 6.60
CA ARG A 321 -11.61 7.88 5.83
C ARG A 321 -12.82 7.54 6.71
N ARG A 322 -12.64 7.41 8.02
CA ARG A 322 -13.73 7.14 8.97
C ARG A 322 -14.13 8.42 9.69
N ALA A 323 -15.42 8.62 9.90
CA ALA A 323 -15.96 9.91 10.32
C ALA A 323 -15.61 10.26 11.77
N ASN A 324 -15.37 9.27 12.62
CA ASN A 324 -15.06 9.45 14.04
C ASN A 324 -14.32 8.24 14.61
N ASP A 325 -13.83 8.37 15.84
CA ASP A 325 -13.05 7.33 16.51
C ASP A 325 -13.83 6.03 16.74
N ALA A 326 -15.15 6.10 16.97
CA ALA A 326 -15.96 4.89 17.10
C ALA A 326 -15.94 4.06 15.80
N GLN A 327 -16.08 4.70 14.62
CA GLN A 327 -15.96 4.01 13.34
C GLN A 327 -14.54 3.51 13.07
N LYS A 328 -13.50 4.29 13.40
CA LYS A 328 -12.10 3.82 13.33
C LYS A 328 -11.90 2.53 14.13
N TYR A 329 -12.44 2.47 15.34
CA TYR A 329 -12.39 1.27 16.18
C TYR A 329 -13.14 0.09 15.56
N GLU A 330 -14.43 0.28 15.24
CA GLU A 330 -15.30 -0.82 14.79
C GLU A 330 -14.92 -1.36 13.40
N GLU A 331 -14.42 -0.50 12.50
CA GLU A 331 -14.22 -0.87 11.10
C GLU A 331 -12.76 -1.19 10.75
N VAL A 332 -11.80 -0.76 11.57
CA VAL A 332 -10.35 -1.02 11.34
C VAL A 332 -9.77 -1.88 12.45
N VAL A 333 -9.92 -1.45 13.72
CA VAL A 333 -9.25 -2.11 14.85
C VAL A 333 -9.90 -3.43 15.24
N VAL A 334 -11.23 -3.48 15.35
CA VAL A 334 -11.96 -4.71 15.72
C VAL A 334 -11.72 -5.84 14.70
N PRO A 335 -11.81 -5.60 13.37
CA PRO A 335 -11.47 -6.63 12.39
C PRO A 335 -10.03 -7.13 12.50
N PHE A 336 -9.08 -6.22 12.75
CA PHE A 336 -7.69 -6.60 12.99
C PHE A 336 -7.54 -7.49 14.23
N LEU A 337 -8.13 -7.10 15.37
CA LEU A 337 -8.08 -7.85 16.62
C LEU A 337 -8.76 -9.21 16.53
N ASN A 338 -9.93 -9.29 15.88
CA ASN A 338 -10.60 -10.56 15.61
C ASN A 338 -9.66 -11.48 14.84
N ARG A 339 -9.00 -10.98 13.79
CA ARG A 339 -8.02 -11.80 13.06
C ARG A 339 -6.83 -12.21 13.92
N VAL A 340 -6.28 -11.31 14.73
CA VAL A 340 -5.15 -11.63 15.63
C VAL A 340 -5.53 -12.77 16.58
N ILE A 341 -6.72 -12.69 17.19
CA ILE A 341 -7.06 -13.48 18.37
C ILE A 341 -7.90 -14.71 18.02
N THR A 342 -8.96 -14.54 17.24
CA THR A 342 -10.00 -15.57 17.02
C THR A 342 -9.73 -16.41 15.77
N GLU A 343 -9.08 -15.84 14.76
CA GLU A 343 -8.81 -16.50 13.49
C GLU A 343 -7.39 -17.10 13.41
N PHE A 344 -6.68 -17.22 14.54
CA PHE A 344 -5.36 -17.84 14.58
C PHE A 344 -5.45 -19.36 14.85
N PRO A 345 -4.80 -20.23 14.04
CA PRO A 345 -4.05 -19.92 12.81
C PRO A 345 -4.98 -19.66 11.61
N PHE A 346 -4.67 -18.62 10.82
CA PHE A 346 -5.46 -18.25 9.64
C PHE A 346 -5.18 -19.17 8.44
N VAL A 347 -6.08 -19.21 7.46
CA VAL A 347 -5.92 -20.01 6.23
C VAL A 347 -4.60 -19.69 5.53
N GLY A 348 -3.80 -20.72 5.25
CA GLY A 348 -2.48 -20.61 4.62
C GLY A 348 -1.30 -20.65 5.62
N TYR A 349 -1.56 -20.94 6.88
CA TYR A 349 -0.52 -21.30 7.85
C TYR A 349 0.18 -22.63 7.45
N PRO A 350 1.48 -22.81 7.72
CA PRO A 350 2.15 -24.11 7.61
C PRO A 350 1.35 -25.24 8.27
N ARG A 351 1.51 -26.49 7.79
CA ARG A 351 0.77 -27.66 8.31
C ARG A 351 0.86 -27.88 9.83
N ASN A 352 1.86 -27.29 10.48
CA ASN A 352 2.10 -27.37 11.92
C ASN A 352 1.92 -25.98 12.56
N ALA A 353 0.68 -25.52 12.66
CA ALA A 353 0.42 -24.26 13.34
C ALA A 353 0.80 -24.30 14.84
N PRO A 354 1.28 -23.19 15.41
CA PRO A 354 1.61 -23.12 16.82
C PRO A 354 0.39 -23.46 17.68
N ALA A 355 0.63 -24.29 18.68
CA ALA A 355 -0.36 -24.69 19.66
C ALA A 355 0.06 -24.27 21.08
N PRO A 356 -0.91 -23.95 21.95
CA PRO A 356 -2.37 -23.88 21.67
C PRO A 356 -2.77 -22.59 20.91
N PRO A 357 -4.00 -22.51 20.35
CA PRO A 357 -4.49 -21.29 19.72
C PRO A 357 -4.38 -20.05 20.61
N LEU A 358 -4.20 -18.87 20.00
CA LEU A 358 -4.11 -17.60 20.73
C LEU A 358 -5.36 -17.33 21.59
N SER A 359 -6.55 -17.68 21.10
CA SER A 359 -7.80 -17.58 21.87
C SER A 359 -7.75 -18.31 23.21
N ASP A 360 -7.05 -19.45 23.27
CA ASP A 360 -6.93 -20.25 24.49
C ASP A 360 -5.90 -19.62 25.43
N LEU A 361 -4.77 -19.13 24.90
CA LEU A 361 -3.72 -18.45 25.67
C LEU A 361 -4.22 -17.13 26.27
N LEU A 362 -5.15 -16.46 25.57
CA LEU A 362 -5.71 -15.16 25.95
C LEU A 362 -6.96 -15.25 26.82
N LYS A 363 -7.38 -16.46 27.21
CA LYS A 363 -8.55 -16.63 28.07
C LYS A 363 -8.32 -15.94 29.41
N GLY A 364 -9.19 -14.98 29.74
CA GLY A 364 -9.11 -14.21 30.98
C GLY A 364 -8.07 -13.07 30.96
N TRP A 365 -7.56 -12.67 29.80
CA TRP A 365 -6.72 -11.48 29.66
C TRP A 365 -7.55 -10.21 29.50
N THR A 366 -7.02 -9.09 29.97
CA THR A 366 -7.53 -7.75 29.70
C THR A 366 -6.87 -7.19 28.45
N ILE A 367 -7.65 -6.74 27.46
CA ILE A 367 -7.14 -6.17 26.20
C ILE A 367 -7.70 -4.76 26.02
N VAL A 368 -6.80 -3.78 25.99
CA VAL A 368 -7.12 -2.36 25.86
C VAL A 368 -6.54 -1.82 24.57
N VAL A 369 -7.32 -0.98 23.89
CA VAL A 369 -6.94 -0.31 22.66
C VAL A 369 -6.89 1.19 22.90
N ARG A 370 -5.85 1.84 22.42
CA ARG A 370 -5.71 3.31 22.36
C ARG A 370 -5.40 3.77 20.94
N PHE A 371 -6.05 4.84 20.52
CA PHE A 371 -5.67 5.57 19.30
C PHE A 371 -6.21 7.01 19.34
N GLY A 372 -5.59 7.90 18.58
CA GLY A 372 -5.87 9.33 18.67
C GLY A 372 -5.50 9.94 20.04
N ASP A 373 -5.91 11.19 20.27
CA ASP A 373 -5.46 11.99 21.43
C ASP A 373 -6.21 11.70 22.74
N GLY A 374 -7.21 10.81 22.73
CA GLY A 374 -8.01 10.54 23.93
C GLY A 374 -8.98 9.36 23.85
N PHE A 375 -8.90 8.53 22.81
CA PHE A 375 -9.76 7.36 22.70
C PHE A 375 -9.08 6.14 23.32
N GLU A 376 -9.69 5.60 24.37
CA GLU A 376 -9.34 4.33 24.98
C GLU A 376 -10.58 3.44 25.01
N ARG A 377 -10.44 2.18 24.59
CA ARG A 377 -11.55 1.22 24.63
C ARG A 377 -11.09 -0.15 25.06
N LEU A 378 -11.89 -0.75 25.93
CA LEU A 378 -11.73 -2.12 26.36
C LEU A 378 -12.28 -3.07 25.28
N TYR A 379 -11.41 -3.89 24.71
CA TYR A 379 -11.80 -4.94 23.77
C TYR A 379 -12.23 -6.22 24.49
N GLN A 380 -11.48 -6.61 25.53
CA GLN A 380 -11.78 -7.79 26.36
C GLN A 380 -11.46 -7.49 27.84
N GLN A 381 -12.37 -7.83 28.75
CA GLN A 381 -12.13 -7.75 30.20
C GLN A 381 -11.61 -9.09 30.73
N GLY A 382 -10.57 -9.05 31.56
CA GLY A 382 -10.04 -10.22 32.24
C GLY A 382 -9.40 -9.88 33.59
N ASP A 383 -8.36 -10.62 33.94
CA ASP A 383 -7.45 -10.35 35.05
C ASP A 383 -6.64 -9.08 34.74
N SER A 384 -6.57 -8.14 35.69
CA SER A 384 -5.79 -6.92 35.53
C SER A 384 -4.28 -7.15 35.60
N LYS A 385 -3.85 -8.30 36.14
CA LYS A 385 -2.45 -8.74 36.14
C LYS A 385 -1.99 -9.28 34.80
N LYS A 386 -2.93 -9.54 33.87
CA LYS A 386 -2.65 -10.07 32.54
C LYS A 386 -3.23 -9.15 31.49
N SER A 387 -2.39 -8.25 30.97
CA SER A 387 -2.85 -7.15 30.12
C SER A 387 -2.11 -7.06 28.79
N ILE A 388 -2.89 -6.73 27.75
CA ILE A 388 -2.38 -6.32 26.45
C ILE A 388 -2.87 -4.91 26.19
N LEU A 389 -1.95 -4.01 25.89
CA LEU A 389 -2.23 -2.67 25.42
C LEU A 389 -1.83 -2.57 23.94
N LEU A 390 -2.77 -2.20 23.07
CA LEU A 390 -2.51 -1.89 21.67
C LEU A 390 -2.65 -0.40 21.43
N GLU A 391 -1.62 0.24 20.90
CA GLU A 391 -1.58 1.68 20.64
C GLU A 391 -1.43 1.94 19.13
N PHE A 392 -2.36 2.66 18.51
CA PHE A 392 -2.20 3.14 17.14
C PHE A 392 -1.84 4.63 17.16
N HIS A 393 -0.65 4.97 16.67
CA HIS A 393 -0.11 6.33 16.69
C HIS A 393 -0.31 7.02 15.34
N GLY A 394 -0.59 8.33 15.35
CA GLY A 394 -0.78 9.12 14.13
C GLY A 394 -2.11 8.84 13.42
N VAL A 395 -3.20 8.72 14.19
CA VAL A 395 -4.55 8.31 13.78
C VAL A 395 -5.58 9.41 14.01
#